data_AF-A0A812ZG85-F1
#
_entry.id   AF-A0A812ZG85-F1
#
_cell.length_a   1.000
_cell.length_b   1.000
_cell.length_c   1.000
_cell.angle_alpha   90.00
_cell.angle_beta   90.00
_cell.angle_gamma   90.00
#
_symmetry.space_group_name_H-M   'P 1'
#
loop_
_entity.id
_entity.type
_entity.pdbx_description
1 polymer ?
#
loop_
_entity_poly.entity_id
_entity_poly.type
_entity_poly.pdbx_seq_one_letter_code
_entity_poly.pdbx_strand_id
1 'polypeptide(L)'
;MSACFGIWLWACIVYFVVQTIFAVMLVELVHPVTREGISVDCPECQRHFSSVLSAKLWLFTALFSGGWEREVPIIIQAAPWTWYILVGSMGVLSLLVIKEAAEIVVIVLSRDHMVLAQREVSEAPAEPVQTMEPRLGTDIDTDTKLLQLLLARFQQDQEGRARLDGLLTEFRQAGAGVAQHPPHIATKEEHIATKEDALETAIVQVR
;
A
#
# COMPACT_ATOMS: atom_id res chain seq x y z
N MET A 1 -12.73 -10.24 -13.19
CA MET A 1 -12.14 -11.43 -12.53
C MET A 1 -10.64 -11.60 -12.81
N SER A 2 -10.15 -11.31 -14.03
CA SER A 2 -8.73 -11.53 -14.39
C SER A 2 -7.70 -10.84 -13.50
N ALA A 3 -7.98 -9.64 -12.97
CA ALA A 3 -7.01 -8.89 -12.16
C ALA A 3 -6.72 -9.52 -10.79
N CYS A 4 -7.72 -10.10 -10.11
CA CYS A 4 -7.53 -10.71 -8.79
C CYS A 4 -6.72 -12.00 -8.87
N PHE A 5 -6.95 -12.80 -9.91
CA PHE A 5 -6.19 -14.02 -10.14
C PHE A 5 -4.72 -13.72 -10.44
N GLY A 6 -4.43 -12.66 -11.20
CA GLY A 6 -3.06 -12.22 -11.48
C GLY A 6 -2.29 -11.85 -10.22
N ILE A 7 -2.90 -11.08 -9.30
CA ILE A 7 -2.28 -10.68 -8.03
C ILE A 7 -2.02 -11.90 -7.15
N TRP A 8 -3.01 -12.77 -6.99
CA TRP A 8 -2.86 -13.98 -6.19
C TRP A 8 -1.77 -14.90 -6.72
N LEU A 9 -1.72 -15.11 -8.05
CA LEU A 9 -0.67 -15.93 -8.67
C LEU A 9 0.72 -15.34 -8.41
N TRP A 10 0.86 -14.02 -8.52
CA TRP A 10 2.13 -13.34 -8.26
C TRP A 10 2.55 -13.49 -6.79
N ALA A 11 1.62 -13.30 -5.86
CA ALA A 11 1.85 -13.50 -4.43
C ALA A 11 2.31 -14.94 -4.12
N CYS A 12 1.67 -15.95 -4.74
CA CYS A 12 2.10 -17.35 -4.62
C CYS A 12 3.53 -17.57 -5.13
N ILE A 13 3.91 -16.94 -6.24
CA ILE A 13 5.26 -17.06 -6.80
C ILE A 13 6.29 -16.46 -5.82
N VAL A 14 6.05 -15.26 -5.31
CA VAL A 14 7.01 -14.65 -4.36
C VAL A 14 7.07 -15.40 -3.04
N TYR A 15 5.94 -15.83 -2.50
CA TYR A 15 5.93 -16.72 -1.33
C TYR A 15 6.76 -17.98 -1.59
N PHE A 16 6.57 -18.62 -2.75
CA PHE A 16 7.31 -19.82 -3.11
C PHE A 16 8.83 -19.58 -3.22
N VAL A 17 9.25 -18.45 -3.80
CA VAL A 17 10.67 -18.07 -3.93
C VAL A 17 11.29 -17.81 -2.56
N VAL A 18 10.66 -16.94 -1.75
CA VAL A 18 11.15 -16.59 -0.40
C VAL A 18 11.23 -17.83 0.48
N GLN A 19 10.20 -18.68 0.46
CA GLN A 19 10.19 -19.94 1.20
C GLN A 19 11.31 -20.88 0.74
N THR A 20 11.66 -20.89 -0.56
CA THR A 20 12.75 -21.72 -1.08
C THR A 20 14.12 -21.22 -0.60
N ILE A 21 14.33 -19.91 -0.54
CA ILE A 21 15.57 -19.32 0.01
C ILE A 21 15.77 -19.76 1.46
N PHE A 22 14.73 -19.65 2.29
CA PHE A 22 14.81 -20.11 3.68
C PHE A 22 14.97 -21.62 3.79
N ALA A 23 14.31 -22.41 2.94
CA ALA A 23 14.48 -23.86 2.93
C ALA A 23 15.92 -24.27 2.61
N VAL A 24 16.59 -23.59 1.67
CA VAL A 24 18.02 -23.80 1.38
C VAL A 24 18.87 -23.42 2.59
N MET A 25 18.62 -22.27 3.23
CA MET A 25 19.35 -21.88 4.45
C MET A 25 19.19 -22.89 5.58
N LEU A 26 18.00 -23.45 5.78
CA LEU A 26 17.77 -24.48 6.80
C LEU A 26 18.55 -25.77 6.50
N VAL A 27 18.60 -26.19 5.24
CA VAL A 27 19.35 -27.38 4.85
C VAL A 27 20.86 -27.15 4.99
N GLU A 28 21.38 -26.00 4.59
CA GLU A 28 22.82 -25.76 4.66
C GLU A 28 23.31 -25.47 6.09
N LEU A 29 22.51 -24.76 6.90
CA LEU A 29 22.94 -24.28 8.21
C LEU A 29 22.41 -25.11 9.38
N VAL A 30 21.17 -25.61 9.31
CA VAL A 30 20.53 -26.32 10.43
C VAL A 30 20.72 -27.84 10.34
N HIS A 31 20.72 -28.42 9.14
CA HIS A 31 20.98 -29.86 8.96
C HIS A 31 22.31 -30.36 9.57
N PRO A 32 23.46 -29.68 9.44
CA PRO A 32 24.70 -30.16 10.07
C PRO A 32 24.57 -30.19 11.60
N VAL A 33 23.91 -29.20 12.19
CA VAL A 33 23.67 -29.14 13.65
C VAL A 33 22.81 -30.30 14.12
N THR A 34 21.71 -30.60 13.41
CA THR A 34 20.82 -31.70 13.80
C THR A 34 21.44 -33.06 13.59
N ARG A 35 22.33 -33.21 12.60
CA ARG A 35 23.07 -34.45 12.34
C ARG A 35 24.09 -34.78 13.42
N GLU A 36 24.82 -33.78 13.92
CA GLU A 36 25.96 -33.99 14.83
C GLU A 36 25.60 -33.85 16.31
N GLY A 37 24.62 -33.00 16.65
CA GLY A 37 24.33 -32.63 18.03
C GLY A 37 23.07 -33.24 18.65
N ILE A 38 22.11 -33.70 17.84
CA ILE A 38 20.71 -33.89 18.32
C ILE A 38 20.03 -35.14 17.76
N SER A 39 20.78 -36.01 17.05
CA SER A 39 20.18 -37.15 16.36
C SER A 39 19.42 -38.11 17.28
N VAL A 40 19.74 -38.13 18.57
CA VAL A 40 19.13 -39.01 19.58
C VAL A 40 17.80 -38.44 20.11
N ASP A 41 17.71 -37.12 20.28
CA ASP A 41 16.54 -36.48 20.90
C ASP A 41 15.44 -36.15 19.89
N CYS A 42 15.78 -36.04 18.59
CA CYS A 42 14.82 -35.74 17.54
C CYS A 42 15.20 -36.42 16.20
N PRO A 43 14.82 -37.69 15.98
CA PRO A 43 15.10 -38.37 14.71
C PRO A 43 14.34 -37.74 13.54
N GLU A 44 13.16 -37.14 13.77
CA GLU A 44 12.42 -36.43 12.73
C GLU A 44 13.12 -35.15 12.26
N CYS A 45 13.82 -34.44 13.16
CA CYS A 45 14.51 -33.18 12.85
C CYS A 45 15.54 -33.36 11.72
N GLN A 46 16.30 -34.46 11.75
CA GLN A 46 17.25 -34.77 10.69
C GLN A 46 16.54 -34.98 9.33
N ARG A 47 15.39 -35.67 9.35
CA ARG A 47 14.61 -35.93 8.13
C ARG A 47 14.02 -34.65 7.56
N HIS A 48 13.54 -33.74 8.40
CA HIS A 48 12.95 -32.47 7.97
C HIS A 48 13.96 -31.57 7.26
N PHE A 49 15.20 -31.51 7.72
CA PHE A 49 16.24 -30.65 7.12
C PHE A 49 17.16 -31.37 6.12
N SER A 50 16.87 -32.64 5.79
CA SER A 50 17.70 -33.45 4.87
C SER A 50 17.67 -33.00 3.41
N SER A 51 16.60 -32.32 2.98
CA SER A 51 16.44 -31.85 1.60
C SER A 51 15.67 -30.54 1.56
N VAL A 52 15.87 -29.74 0.51
CA VAL A 52 15.17 -28.47 0.31
C VAL A 52 13.65 -28.68 0.26
N LEU A 53 13.18 -29.76 -0.37
CA LEU A 53 11.76 -30.07 -0.42
C LEU A 53 11.20 -30.41 0.97
N SER A 54 11.91 -31.25 1.74
CA SER A 54 11.52 -31.61 3.11
C SER A 54 11.48 -30.38 4.01
N ALA A 55 12.49 -29.50 3.93
CA ALA A 55 12.58 -28.29 4.74
C ALA A 55 11.49 -27.29 4.36
N LYS A 56 11.14 -27.22 3.08
CA LYS A 56 10.04 -26.40 2.58
C LYS A 56 8.69 -26.91 3.09
N LEU A 57 8.46 -28.23 3.07
CA LEU A 57 7.27 -28.83 3.64
C LEU A 57 7.19 -28.58 5.14
N TRP A 58 8.31 -28.71 5.85
CA TRP A 58 8.38 -28.38 7.28
C TRP A 58 8.02 -26.91 7.54
N LEU A 59 8.59 -25.95 6.79
CA LEU A 59 8.22 -24.54 6.89
C LEU A 59 6.72 -24.30 6.64
N PHE A 60 6.15 -25.02 5.67
CA PHE A 60 4.72 -24.93 5.37
C PHE A 60 3.87 -25.49 6.51
N THR A 61 4.15 -26.70 6.98
CA THR A 61 3.40 -27.32 8.09
C THR A 61 3.54 -26.50 9.36
N ALA A 62 4.74 -25.98 9.62
CA ALA A 62 5.00 -25.20 10.80
C ALA A 62 4.24 -23.87 10.81
N LEU A 63 4.01 -23.26 9.63
CA LEU A 63 3.24 -22.02 9.51
C LEU A 63 1.72 -22.25 9.65
N PHE A 64 1.18 -23.33 9.08
CA PHE A 64 -0.28 -23.55 8.99
C PHE A 64 -0.84 -24.56 9.99
N SER A 65 -0.08 -25.60 10.29
CA SER A 65 -0.49 -26.74 11.11
C SER A 65 0.12 -26.75 12.51
N GLY A 66 1.11 -25.89 12.77
CA GLY A 66 1.94 -25.96 13.98
C GLY A 66 2.91 -27.14 13.93
N GLY A 67 3.36 -27.61 15.09
CA GLY A 67 4.29 -28.74 15.25
C GLY A 67 5.76 -28.32 15.42
N TRP A 68 6.10 -27.06 15.15
CA TRP A 68 7.46 -26.56 15.33
C TRP A 68 7.81 -26.31 16.79
N GLU A 69 6.82 -26.09 17.64
CA GLU A 69 6.97 -25.83 19.06
C GLU A 69 7.68 -26.96 19.81
N ARG A 70 7.67 -28.19 19.29
CA ARG A 70 8.37 -29.33 19.87
C ARG A 70 9.81 -29.43 19.38
N GLU A 71 10.06 -29.17 18.10
CA GLU A 71 11.36 -29.40 17.46
C GLU A 71 12.30 -28.20 17.63
N VAL A 72 11.78 -26.98 17.46
CA VAL A 72 12.57 -25.74 17.48
C VAL A 72 13.32 -25.53 18.80
N PRO A 73 12.71 -25.74 20.00
CA PRO A 73 13.44 -25.56 21.25
C PRO A 73 14.63 -26.51 21.40
N ILE A 74 14.51 -27.75 20.93
CA ILE A 74 15.59 -28.74 21.01
C ILE A 74 16.78 -28.28 20.15
N ILE A 75 16.50 -27.82 18.93
CA ILE A 75 17.53 -27.31 18.00
C ILE A 75 18.22 -26.07 18.56
N ILE A 76 17.44 -25.14 19.13
CA ILE A 76 17.97 -23.90 19.73
C ILE A 76 18.81 -24.21 20.98
N GLN A 77 18.42 -25.18 21.80
CA GLN A 77 19.20 -25.56 22.99
C GLN A 77 20.56 -26.13 22.61
N ALA A 78 20.64 -26.91 21.54
CA ALA A 78 21.91 -27.45 21.06
C ALA A 78 22.80 -26.39 20.39
N ALA A 79 22.19 -25.49 19.61
CA ALA A 79 22.90 -24.43 18.90
C ALA A 79 22.09 -23.13 18.93
N PRO A 80 22.30 -22.26 19.93
CA PRO A 80 21.48 -21.07 20.13
C PRO A 80 21.37 -20.20 18.89
N TRP A 81 22.47 -19.98 18.16
CA TRP A 81 22.50 -19.14 16.97
C TRP A 81 21.48 -19.54 15.88
N THR A 82 21.00 -20.78 15.86
CA THR A 82 19.97 -21.24 14.92
C THR A 82 18.62 -20.54 15.13
N TRP A 83 18.40 -19.91 16.30
CA TRP A 83 17.17 -19.17 16.62
C TRP A 83 16.87 -18.07 15.60
N TYR A 84 17.91 -17.35 15.15
CA TYR A 84 17.75 -16.27 14.17
C TYR A 84 17.19 -16.78 12.84
N ILE A 85 17.57 -17.99 12.44
CA ILE A 85 17.17 -18.58 11.16
C ILE A 85 15.78 -19.20 11.30
N LEU A 86 15.56 -20.01 12.34
CA LEU A 86 14.28 -20.69 12.55
C LEU A 86 13.17 -19.69 12.85
N VAL A 87 13.30 -18.90 13.91
CA VAL A 87 12.27 -17.92 14.29
C VAL A 87 12.20 -16.78 13.27
N GLY A 88 13.33 -16.34 12.72
CA GLY A 88 13.36 -15.29 11.71
C GLY A 88 12.67 -15.70 10.41
N SER A 89 12.94 -16.90 9.89
CA SER A 89 12.26 -17.39 8.68
C SER A 89 10.75 -17.53 8.89
N MET A 90 10.32 -18.06 10.05
CA MET A 90 8.91 -18.16 10.39
C MET A 90 8.24 -16.79 10.52
N GLY A 91 8.88 -15.84 11.19
CA GLY A 91 8.38 -14.47 11.33
C GLY A 91 8.23 -13.79 9.98
N VAL A 92 9.24 -13.87 9.12
CA VAL A 92 9.20 -13.29 7.76
C VAL A 92 8.10 -13.93 6.92
N LEU A 93 7.97 -15.27 6.93
CA LEU A 93 6.91 -15.96 6.19
C LEU A 93 5.52 -15.62 6.72
N SER A 94 5.35 -15.49 8.04
CA SER A 94 4.09 -15.10 8.67
C SER A 94 3.68 -13.68 8.26
N LEU A 95 4.60 -12.74 8.33
CA LEU A 95 4.36 -11.36 7.89
C LEU A 95 4.05 -11.28 6.41
N LEU A 96 4.72 -12.08 5.57
CA LEU A 96 4.43 -12.14 4.14
C LEU A 96 2.99 -12.61 3.89
N VAL A 97 2.55 -13.69 4.54
CA VAL A 97 1.16 -14.18 4.40
C VAL A 97 0.15 -13.16 4.89
N ILE A 98 0.39 -12.52 6.04
CA ILE A 98 -0.52 -11.49 6.59
C ILE A 98 -0.61 -10.29 5.65
N LYS A 99 0.53 -9.82 5.13
CA LYS A 99 0.60 -8.68 4.21
C LYS A 99 -0.18 -8.95 2.91
N GLU A 100 0.08 -10.08 2.26
CA GLU A 100 -0.62 -10.45 1.02
C GLU A 100 -2.12 -10.67 1.26
N ALA A 101 -2.50 -11.27 2.40
CA ALA A 101 -3.91 -11.43 2.77
C ALA A 101 -4.62 -10.09 2.99
N ALA A 102 -3.98 -9.15 3.68
CA ALA A 102 -4.53 -7.81 3.92
C ALA A 102 -4.78 -7.05 2.61
N GLU A 103 -3.83 -7.12 1.67
CA GLU A 103 -3.96 -6.49 0.35
C GLU A 103 -5.16 -7.05 -0.43
N ILE A 104 -5.34 -8.38 -0.42
CA ILE A 104 -6.49 -9.03 -1.07
C ILE A 104 -7.81 -8.57 -0.42
N VAL A 105 -7.88 -8.50 0.91
CA VAL A 105 -9.08 -8.05 1.63
C VAL A 105 -9.44 -6.61 1.26
N VAL A 106 -8.45 -5.70 1.21
CA VAL A 106 -8.67 -4.31 0.82
C VAL A 106 -9.22 -4.20 -0.62
N ILE A 107 -8.68 -5.01 -1.55
CA ILE A 107 -9.16 -5.02 -2.95
C ILE A 107 -10.60 -5.52 -3.05
N VAL A 108 -10.95 -6.55 -2.28
CA VAL A 108 -12.33 -7.10 -2.26
C VAL A 108 -13.29 -6.07 -1.68
N LEU A 109 -12.99 -5.50 -0.51
CA LEU A 109 -13.83 -4.49 0.13
C LEU A 109 -14.01 -3.24 -0.75
N SER A 110 -12.93 -2.79 -1.41
CA SER A 110 -13.00 -1.61 -2.31
C SER A 110 -13.92 -1.86 -3.50
N ARG A 111 -13.98 -3.09 -4.02
CA ARG A 111 -14.92 -3.44 -5.09
C ARG A 111 -16.36 -3.38 -4.63
N ASP A 112 -16.66 -3.92 -3.45
CA ASP A 112 -18.04 -3.94 -2.95
C ASP A 112 -18.56 -2.51 -2.73
N HIS A 113 -17.73 -1.62 -2.17
CA HIS A 113 -18.09 -0.20 -2.02
C HIS A 113 -18.30 0.51 -3.37
N MET A 114 -17.48 0.22 -4.39
CA MET A 114 -17.69 0.78 -5.72
C MET A 114 -19.00 0.30 -6.35
N VAL A 115 -19.34 -0.98 -6.18
CA VAL A 115 -20.58 -1.55 -6.73
C VAL A 115 -21.81 -0.95 -6.06
N LEU A 116 -21.77 -0.71 -4.75
CA LEU A 116 -22.86 -0.08 -4.02
C LEU A 116 -23.05 1.39 -4.43
N ALA A 117 -21.97 2.17 -4.50
CA ALA A 117 -22.03 3.56 -4.96
C ALA A 117 -22.54 3.68 -6.40
N GLN A 118 -22.15 2.74 -7.28
CA GLN A 118 -22.61 2.74 -8.67
C GLN A 118 -24.09 2.34 -8.80
N ARG A 119 -24.62 1.54 -7.86
CA ARG A 119 -26.03 1.16 -7.83
C ARG A 119 -26.93 2.32 -7.42
N GLU A 120 -26.53 3.10 -6.41
CA GLU A 120 -27.27 4.30 -6.01
C GLU A 120 -27.32 5.35 -7.11
N VAL A 121 -26.23 5.53 -7.87
CA VAL A 121 -26.20 6.45 -9.02
C VAL A 121 -27.07 5.94 -10.19
N SER A 122 -27.15 4.62 -10.39
CA SER A 122 -27.92 4.04 -11.49
C SER A 122 -29.43 3.91 -11.19
N GLU A 123 -29.82 3.90 -9.92
CA GLU A 123 -31.21 3.73 -9.49
C GLU A 123 -31.87 5.04 -9.02
N ALA A 124 -31.11 6.14 -9.02
CA ALA A 124 -31.67 7.48 -8.84
C ALA A 124 -32.76 7.72 -9.93
N PRO A 125 -34.03 7.93 -9.54
CA PRO A 125 -35.10 8.22 -10.48
C PRO A 125 -34.73 9.43 -11.32
N ALA A 126 -34.94 9.35 -12.64
CA ALA A 126 -34.81 10.47 -13.54
C ALA A 126 -35.88 11.52 -13.20
N GLU A 127 -35.66 12.30 -12.16
CA GLU A 127 -36.48 13.48 -11.92
C GLU A 127 -36.27 14.45 -13.08
N PRO A 128 -37.36 14.95 -13.69
CA PRO A 128 -37.25 15.86 -14.81
C PRO A 128 -36.55 17.14 -14.34
N VAL A 129 -35.38 17.39 -14.93
CA VAL A 129 -34.56 18.58 -14.73
C VAL A 129 -35.40 19.83 -14.97
N GLN A 130 -35.97 20.38 -13.90
CA GLN A 130 -36.53 21.72 -13.91
C GLN A 130 -35.38 22.71 -13.68
N THR A 131 -35.14 23.50 -14.71
CA THR A 131 -34.42 24.78 -14.76
C THR A 131 -33.80 25.28 -13.46
N MET A 132 -32.47 25.22 -13.44
CA MET A 132 -31.58 25.65 -12.36
C MET A 132 -31.46 27.19 -12.36
N GLU A 133 -32.05 27.86 -11.37
CA GLU A 133 -31.64 29.21 -10.96
C GLU A 133 -30.43 29.10 -10.02
N PRO A 134 -29.38 29.94 -10.17
CA PRO A 134 -28.19 29.84 -9.36
C PRO A 134 -28.42 30.52 -8.00
N ARG A 135 -28.71 29.73 -6.96
CA ARG A 135 -28.51 30.16 -5.57
C ARG A 135 -27.13 29.74 -5.11
N LEU A 136 -26.21 30.69 -5.16
CA LEU A 136 -24.84 30.59 -4.63
C LEU A 136 -24.91 30.67 -3.09
N GLY A 137 -25.00 29.53 -2.42
CA GLY A 137 -25.16 29.44 -0.97
C GLY A 137 -24.38 28.26 -0.35
N THR A 138 -23.13 28.56 0.05
CA THR A 138 -22.41 28.02 1.23
C THR A 138 -22.57 26.55 1.62
N ASP A 139 -22.48 25.61 0.69
CA ASP A 139 -22.41 24.19 1.06
C ASP A 139 -21.32 23.46 0.27
N ILE A 140 -20.12 23.42 0.87
CA ILE A 140 -18.89 22.85 0.27
C ILE A 140 -19.07 21.37 -0.08
N ASP A 141 -19.97 20.66 0.60
CA ASP A 141 -20.27 19.25 0.34
C ASP A 141 -21.18 19.04 -0.88
N THR A 142 -21.91 20.09 -1.28
CA THR A 142 -22.69 20.09 -2.53
C THR A 142 -21.77 20.40 -3.71
N ASP A 143 -20.76 21.25 -3.51
CA ASP A 143 -19.78 21.61 -4.53
C ASP A 143 -18.88 20.43 -4.93
N THR A 144 -18.49 19.56 -3.99
CA THR A 144 -17.73 18.32 -4.31
C THR A 144 -18.53 17.35 -5.16
N LYS A 145 -19.83 17.18 -4.87
CA LYS A 145 -20.72 16.33 -5.69
C LYS A 145 -20.95 16.92 -7.08
N LEU A 146 -21.08 18.25 -7.18
CA LEU A 146 -21.21 18.95 -8.45
C LEU A 146 -19.92 18.88 -9.28
N LEU A 147 -18.75 18.99 -8.63
CA LEU A 147 -17.45 18.77 -9.25
C LEU A 147 -17.28 17.33 -9.74
N GLN A 148 -17.69 16.33 -8.96
CA GLN A 148 -17.62 14.93 -9.37
C GLN A 148 -18.55 14.63 -10.56
N LEU A 149 -19.76 15.19 -10.56
CA LEU A 149 -20.70 15.09 -11.68
C LEU A 149 -20.17 15.78 -12.94
N LEU A 150 -19.58 16.97 -12.80
CA LEU A 150 -18.95 17.68 -13.90
C LEU A 150 -17.74 16.92 -14.45
N LEU A 151 -16.88 16.36 -13.59
CA LEU A 151 -15.73 15.56 -14.02
C LEU A 151 -16.15 14.27 -14.74
N ALA A 152 -17.15 13.56 -14.21
CA ALA A 152 -17.67 12.35 -14.84
C ALA A 152 -18.24 12.66 -16.24
N ARG A 153 -18.98 13.77 -16.37
CA ARG A 153 -19.51 14.23 -17.66
C ARG A 153 -18.40 14.67 -18.62
N PHE A 154 -17.36 15.33 -18.11
CA PHE A 154 -16.19 15.73 -18.90
C PHE A 154 -15.33 14.56 -19.39
N GLN A 155 -15.27 13.46 -18.63
CA GLN A 155 -14.54 12.26 -19.06
C GLN A 155 -15.30 11.45 -20.12
N GLN A 156 -16.63 11.53 -20.11
CA GLN A 156 -17.48 10.82 -21.07
C GLN A 156 -17.52 11.51 -22.44
N ASP A 157 -17.42 12.85 -22.48
CA ASP A 157 -17.26 13.62 -23.71
C ASP A 157 -15.78 13.82 -24.08
N GLN A 158 -15.23 12.99 -24.98
CA GLN A 158 -13.92 13.22 -25.60
C GLN A 158 -13.81 14.61 -26.26
N GLU A 159 -14.94 15.18 -26.72
CA GLU A 159 -15.02 16.54 -27.26
C GLU A 159 -14.75 17.64 -26.20
N GLY A 160 -15.04 17.37 -24.92
CA GLY A 160 -14.81 18.33 -23.83
C GLY A 160 -13.33 18.63 -23.63
N ARG A 161 -12.46 17.61 -23.75
CA ARG A 161 -11.00 17.78 -23.66
C ARG A 161 -10.45 18.67 -24.78
N ALA A 162 -10.90 18.46 -26.02
CA ALA A 162 -10.47 19.29 -27.15
C ALA A 162 -10.90 20.77 -26.98
N ARG A 163 -12.08 21.00 -26.39
CA ARG A 163 -12.59 22.35 -26.12
C ARG A 163 -11.87 23.05 -24.97
N LEU A 164 -11.46 22.31 -23.94
CA LEU A 164 -10.66 22.83 -22.82
C LEU A 164 -9.24 23.19 -23.25
N ASP A 165 -8.61 22.38 -24.11
CA ASP A 165 -7.31 22.70 -24.70
C ASP A 165 -7.37 23.96 -25.58
N GLY A 166 -8.48 24.16 -26.30
CA GLY A 166 -8.75 25.40 -27.04
C GLY A 166 -8.85 26.63 -26.14
N LEU A 167 -9.59 26.54 -25.03
CA LEU A 167 -9.70 27.63 -24.06
C LEU A 167 -8.36 27.94 -23.36
N LEU A 168 -7.60 26.92 -22.97
CA LEU A 168 -6.28 27.09 -22.35
C LEU A 168 -5.28 27.74 -23.31
N THR A 169 -5.37 27.45 -24.61
CA THR A 169 -4.53 28.11 -25.63
C THR A 169 -4.95 29.56 -25.87
N GLU A 170 -6.25 29.88 -25.89
CA GLU A 170 -6.74 31.26 -25.95
C GLU A 170 -6.31 32.08 -24.71
N PHE A 171 -6.44 31.53 -23.50
CA PHE A 171 -5.99 32.20 -22.27
C PHE A 171 -4.48 32.44 -22.25
N ARG A 172 -3.69 31.49 -22.78
CA ARG A 172 -2.23 31.65 -22.89
C ARG A 172 -1.85 32.76 -23.88
N GLN A 173 -2.60 32.89 -24.98
CA GLN A 173 -2.40 33.98 -25.95
C GLN A 173 -2.87 35.34 -25.40
N ALA A 174 -3.98 35.38 -24.65
CA ALA A 174 -4.45 36.59 -24.00
C ALA A 174 -3.52 37.05 -22.86
N GLY A 175 -2.96 36.12 -22.08
CA GLY A 175 -1.97 36.41 -21.03
C GLY A 175 -0.64 36.95 -21.56
N ALA A 176 -0.23 36.54 -22.77
CA ALA A 176 0.95 37.09 -23.43
C ALA A 176 0.79 38.56 -23.86
N GLY A 177 -0.44 39.07 -23.99
CA GLY A 177 -0.74 40.47 -24.29
C GLY A 177 -0.71 41.41 -23.07
N VAL A 178 -0.72 40.89 -21.85
CA VAL A 178 -0.78 41.70 -20.62
C VAL A 178 0.62 42.12 -20.11
N ALA A 179 1.70 41.59 -20.70
CA ALA A 179 3.08 41.87 -20.28
C ALA A 179 3.64 43.25 -20.69
N GLN A 180 2.81 44.19 -21.18
CA GLN A 180 3.26 45.52 -21.61
C GLN A 180 2.92 46.69 -20.66
N HIS A 181 2.26 46.45 -19.53
CA HIS A 181 2.10 47.50 -18.51
C HIS A 181 2.92 47.19 -17.25
N PRO A 182 3.98 47.98 -16.95
CA PRO A 182 4.76 47.80 -15.73
C PRO A 182 3.92 48.19 -14.51
N PRO A 183 3.82 47.33 -13.48
CA PRO A 183 3.20 47.70 -12.22
C PRO A 183 4.14 48.59 -11.40
N HIS A 184 3.75 49.84 -11.19
CA HIS A 184 4.25 50.66 -10.08
C HIS A 184 3.75 50.05 -8.76
N ILE A 185 4.52 49.16 -8.15
CA ILE A 185 4.30 48.75 -6.76
C ILE A 185 5.57 49.06 -5.98
N ALA A 186 5.52 50.22 -5.33
CA ALA A 186 6.49 50.62 -4.33
C ALA A 186 6.35 49.73 -3.08
N THR A 187 7.47 49.11 -2.71
CA THR A 187 7.96 48.90 -1.33
C THR A 187 6.93 48.51 -0.26
N LYS A 188 6.84 47.20 0.01
CA LYS A 188 6.27 46.65 1.26
C LYS A 188 7.13 45.49 1.79
N GLU A 189 8.46 45.62 1.72
CA GLU A 189 9.43 44.63 2.22
C GLU A 189 9.90 44.88 3.66
N GLU A 190 9.54 46.00 4.29
CA GLU A 190 10.11 46.38 5.59
C GLU A 190 9.33 45.86 6.82
N HIS A 191 8.45 44.87 6.65
CA HIS A 191 7.62 44.34 7.76
C HIS A 191 7.68 42.84 7.99
N ILE A 192 8.58 42.12 7.29
CA ILE A 192 8.76 40.68 7.48
C ILE A 192 10.01 40.38 8.31
N ALA A 193 11.03 41.25 8.31
CA ALA A 193 12.27 41.04 9.07
C ALA A 193 12.09 41.08 10.60
N THR A 194 11.03 41.66 11.14
CA THR A 194 10.79 41.73 12.59
C THR A 194 10.01 40.55 13.17
N LYS A 195 9.53 39.61 12.34
CA LYS A 195 8.80 38.42 12.82
C LYS A 195 9.67 37.17 13.00
N GLU A 196 10.84 37.11 12.38
CA GLU A 196 11.76 35.97 12.57
C GLU A 196 12.46 36.00 13.94
N ASP A 197 12.86 37.18 14.43
CA ASP A 197 13.52 37.30 15.75
C ASP A 197 12.60 36.96 16.93
N ALA A 198 11.29 37.17 16.78
CA ALA A 198 10.30 36.82 17.80
C ALA A 198 10.07 35.31 17.91
N LEU A 199 10.30 34.55 16.83
CA LEU A 199 10.07 33.10 16.81
C LEU A 199 11.26 32.33 17.42
N GLU A 200 12.49 32.78 17.19
CA GLU A 200 13.67 32.13 17.79
C GLU A 200 13.72 32.30 19.32
N THR A 201 13.25 33.44 19.84
CA THR A 201 13.25 33.69 21.29
C THR A 201 12.24 32.79 22.03
N ALA A 202 11.15 32.38 21.39
CA ALA A 202 10.12 31.51 21.99
C ALA A 202 10.56 30.04 22.09
N ILE A 203 11.44 29.57 21.19
CA ILE A 203 11.88 28.17 21.15
C ILE A 203 12.89 27.85 22.27
N VAL A 204 13.62 28.85 22.77
CA VAL A 204 14.61 28.66 23.85
C VAL A 204 13.96 28.55 25.25
N GLN A 205 12.76 29.09 25.47
CA GLN A 205 12.08 28.98 26.78
C GLN A 205 11.36 27.65 27.02
N VAL A 206 11.22 26.79 26.02
CA VAL A 206 10.48 25.51 26.11
C VAL A 206 11.43 24.31 26.29
N ARG A 207 12.75 24.54 26.41
CA ARG A 207 13.77 23.51 26.64
C ARG A 207 14.47 23.71 27.98
#